data_AF-A0A0H2S0D7-F1
#
_entry.id   AF-A0A0H2S0D7-F1
#
_cell.length_a   1.000
_cell.length_b   1.000
_cell.length_c   1.000
_cell.angle_alpha   90.00
_cell.angle_beta   90.00
_cell.angle_gamma   90.00
#
_symmetry.space_group_name_H-M   'P 1'
#
loop_
_entity.id
_entity.type
_entity.pdbx_description
1 polymer ?
#
loop_
_entity_poly.entity_id
_entity_poly.type
_entity_poly.pdbx_seq_one_letter_code
_entity_poly.pdbx_strand_id
1 'polypeptide(L)'
;MQKKGGKAQAYVKQVQQQAALAGKSTEERKKQAALEKQKEEIAKAKAREAEIASLVKPVRIQKVPFGVDPKTLLCEFFKAGNCEKGAKCKFSHDPNVGRKVEKRNVYEDGREEKLNDTMDKWDEEKLRSVVLSKHGNPKTTTDIVCKYFIEAIETQQFGWFWECPNGGDKCFYRHALPPGFVLKSQKKAMADAAKANEITLEDFLETERHKLGKNLTPVTPESFAKWKKTRLDKKSAEEEAAKKAKTVQAAAGKSSGMSGRDLFTYNPEWFAEEDDDDDDDWDIDMFRREKEAEELAAEEARIAALGLDDGYREEEPGDANGEETWKMSDSNP
;
A
#
# COMPACT_ATOMS: atom_id res chain seq x y z
N MET A 1 -47.33 -46.30 -34.67
CA MET A 1 -47.92 -44.95 -34.81
C MET A 1 -47.62 -44.42 -36.21
N GLN A 2 -48.65 -43.90 -36.90
CA GLN A 2 -48.73 -43.84 -38.37
C GLN A 2 -47.94 -42.68 -39.00
N LYS A 3 -47.03 -42.98 -39.93
CA LYS A 3 -46.33 -42.03 -40.83
C LYS A 3 -47.25 -41.49 -41.95
N LYS A 4 -48.42 -40.93 -41.61
CA LYS A 4 -49.40 -40.42 -42.61
C LYS A 4 -49.44 -38.89 -42.76
N GLY A 5 -48.62 -38.13 -42.03
CA GLY A 5 -48.64 -36.66 -42.05
C GLY A 5 -47.86 -35.98 -43.19
N GLY A 6 -46.81 -36.62 -43.72
CA GLY A 6 -45.92 -35.97 -44.69
C GLY A 6 -46.57 -35.67 -46.05
N LYS A 7 -47.45 -36.56 -46.54
CA LYS A 7 -48.19 -36.34 -47.79
C LYS A 7 -49.24 -35.24 -47.65
N ALA A 8 -49.91 -35.16 -46.50
CA ALA A 8 -50.85 -34.08 -46.19
C ALA A 8 -50.14 -32.73 -46.05
N GLN A 9 -48.98 -32.68 -45.37
CA GLN A 9 -48.18 -31.46 -45.26
C GLN A 9 -47.61 -31.00 -46.61
N ALA A 10 -47.17 -31.92 -47.47
CA ALA A 10 -46.71 -31.58 -48.82
C ALA A 10 -47.84 -31.00 -49.68
N TYR A 11 -49.04 -31.59 -49.60
CA TYR A 11 -50.22 -31.07 -50.28
C TYR A 11 -50.63 -29.68 -49.76
N VAL A 12 -50.63 -29.45 -48.43
CA VAL A 12 -50.90 -28.14 -47.83
C VAL A 12 -49.88 -27.09 -48.28
N LYS A 13 -48.58 -27.43 -48.33
CA LYS A 13 -47.54 -26.53 -48.88
C LYS A 13 -47.78 -26.19 -50.34
N GLN A 14 -48.18 -27.16 -51.16
CA GLN A 14 -48.49 -26.95 -52.57
C GLN A 14 -49.71 -26.03 -52.77
N VAL A 15 -50.78 -26.24 -51.99
CA VAL A 15 -51.98 -25.38 -52.01
C VAL A 15 -51.65 -23.96 -51.53
N GLN A 16 -50.83 -23.81 -50.49
CA GLN A 16 -50.36 -22.50 -50.01
C GLN A 16 -49.49 -21.78 -51.04
N GLN A 17 -48.60 -22.50 -51.74
CA GLN A 17 -47.79 -21.93 -52.84
C GLN A 17 -48.67 -21.49 -54.01
N GLN A 18 -49.69 -22.28 -54.38
CA GLN A 18 -50.64 -21.92 -55.43
C GLN A 18 -51.48 -20.69 -55.04
N ALA A 19 -51.93 -20.60 -53.79
CA ALA A 19 -52.66 -19.44 -53.26
C ALA A 19 -51.79 -18.16 -53.19
N ALA A 20 -50.51 -18.28 -52.80
CA ALA A 20 -49.57 -17.15 -52.75
C ALA A 20 -49.19 -16.62 -54.15
N LEU A 21 -49.35 -17.44 -55.18
CA LEU A 21 -49.13 -17.11 -56.57
C LEU A 21 -50.39 -16.52 -57.23
N ALA A 22 -51.59 -16.94 -56.82
CA ALA A 22 -52.84 -16.40 -57.35
C ALA A 22 -53.01 -14.91 -56.94
N GLY A 23 -52.97 -14.00 -57.91
CA GLY A 23 -53.26 -12.56 -57.71
C GLY A 23 -52.08 -11.59 -57.83
N LYS A 24 -50.83 -12.04 -57.99
CA LYS A 24 -49.67 -11.15 -58.19
C LYS A 24 -49.35 -10.95 -59.68
N SER A 25 -49.11 -9.71 -60.10
CA SER A 25 -48.72 -9.39 -61.47
C SER A 25 -47.35 -10.00 -61.83
N THR A 26 -47.10 -10.22 -63.13
CA THR A 26 -45.82 -10.77 -63.63
C THR A 26 -44.63 -9.89 -63.26
N GLU A 27 -44.82 -8.57 -63.13
CA GLU A 27 -43.79 -7.63 -62.71
C GLU A 27 -43.48 -7.70 -61.21
N GLU A 28 -44.49 -7.85 -60.35
CA GLU A 28 -44.29 -8.00 -58.90
C GLU A 28 -43.59 -9.33 -58.56
N ARG A 29 -43.87 -10.40 -59.32
CA ARG A 29 -43.14 -11.67 -59.18
C ARG A 29 -41.66 -11.53 -59.52
N LYS A 30 -41.32 -10.79 -60.58
CA LYS A 30 -39.92 -10.52 -60.97
C LYS A 30 -39.21 -9.67 -59.91
N LYS A 31 -39.87 -8.65 -59.35
CA LYS A 31 -39.33 -7.81 -58.26
C LYS A 31 -39.13 -8.60 -56.96
N GLN A 32 -40.07 -9.46 -56.57
CA GLN A 32 -39.94 -10.33 -55.39
C GLN A 32 -38.80 -11.34 -55.55
N ALA A 33 -38.69 -11.99 -56.73
CA ALA A 33 -37.61 -12.92 -57.02
C ALA A 33 -36.22 -12.25 -57.05
N ALA A 34 -36.11 -11.00 -57.54
CA ALA A 34 -34.85 -10.26 -57.52
C ALA A 34 -34.43 -9.91 -56.07
N LEU A 35 -35.39 -9.52 -55.23
CA LEU A 35 -35.14 -9.15 -53.83
C LEU A 35 -34.79 -10.38 -52.97
N GLU A 36 -35.37 -11.54 -53.27
CA GLU A 36 -35.04 -12.81 -52.64
C GLU A 36 -33.63 -13.29 -53.02
N LYS A 37 -33.24 -13.17 -54.30
CA LYS A 37 -31.86 -13.46 -54.75
C LYS A 37 -30.82 -12.55 -54.10
N GLN A 38 -31.11 -11.25 -53.95
CA GLN A 38 -30.21 -10.32 -53.25
C GLN A 38 -30.07 -10.69 -51.76
N LYS A 39 -31.17 -11.07 -51.09
CA LYS A 39 -31.13 -11.54 -49.70
C LYS A 39 -30.33 -12.83 -49.56
N GLU A 40 -30.44 -13.75 -50.51
CA GLU A 40 -29.69 -15.00 -50.51
C GLU A 40 -28.18 -14.76 -50.75
N GLU A 41 -27.82 -13.84 -51.64
CA GLU A 41 -26.41 -13.43 -51.83
C GLU A 41 -25.83 -12.75 -50.58
N ILE A 42 -26.58 -11.85 -49.94
CA ILE A 42 -26.16 -11.21 -48.68
C ILE A 42 -26.01 -12.26 -47.56
N ALA A 43 -26.93 -13.22 -47.47
CA ALA A 43 -26.84 -14.30 -46.50
C ALA A 43 -25.63 -15.22 -46.75
N LYS A 44 -25.34 -15.56 -48.02
CA LYS A 44 -24.16 -16.35 -48.40
C LYS A 44 -22.86 -15.58 -48.18
N ALA A 45 -22.82 -14.28 -48.46
CA ALA A 45 -21.66 -13.44 -48.19
C ALA A 45 -21.39 -13.35 -46.69
N LYS A 46 -22.43 -13.15 -45.87
CA LYS A 46 -22.32 -13.12 -44.40
C LYS A 46 -21.90 -14.48 -43.81
N ALA A 47 -22.38 -15.59 -44.38
CA ALA A 47 -21.94 -16.92 -43.98
C ALA A 47 -20.46 -17.17 -44.31
N ARG A 48 -20.00 -16.78 -45.50
CA ARG A 48 -18.58 -16.86 -45.88
C ARG A 48 -17.69 -15.97 -45.01
N GLU A 49 -18.15 -14.77 -44.67
CA GLU A 49 -17.43 -13.88 -43.77
C GLU A 49 -17.30 -14.48 -42.35
N ALA A 50 -18.36 -15.11 -41.84
CA ALA A 50 -18.31 -15.82 -40.57
C ALA A 50 -17.36 -17.03 -40.58
N GLU A 51 -17.31 -17.78 -41.69
CA GLU A 51 -16.35 -18.87 -41.88
C GLU A 51 -14.91 -18.35 -41.95
N ILE A 52 -14.64 -17.28 -42.69
CA ILE A 52 -13.31 -16.64 -42.77
C ILE A 52 -12.90 -16.12 -41.40
N ALA A 53 -13.80 -15.45 -40.67
CA ALA A 53 -13.52 -14.96 -39.32
C ALA A 53 -13.21 -16.08 -38.31
N SER A 54 -13.79 -17.27 -38.52
CA SER A 54 -13.48 -18.45 -37.70
C SER A 54 -12.08 -19.03 -38.01
N LEU A 55 -11.64 -18.95 -39.28
CA LEU A 55 -10.32 -19.42 -39.73
C LEU A 55 -9.18 -18.47 -39.34
N VAL A 56 -9.43 -17.16 -39.32
CA VAL A 56 -8.41 -16.12 -39.09
C VAL A 56 -8.22 -15.80 -37.60
N LYS A 57 -8.63 -16.68 -36.68
CA LYS A 57 -8.34 -16.47 -35.26
C LYS A 57 -6.82 -16.50 -35.04
N PRO A 58 -6.21 -15.38 -34.60
CA PRO A 58 -4.76 -15.31 -34.48
C PRO A 58 -4.27 -16.30 -33.40
N VAL A 59 -3.19 -17.01 -33.72
CA VAL A 59 -2.50 -17.91 -32.79
C VAL A 59 -2.02 -17.09 -31.60
N ARG A 60 -2.67 -17.26 -30.44
CA ARG A 60 -2.27 -16.57 -29.20
C ARG A 60 -1.03 -17.24 -28.62
N ILE A 61 0.10 -16.56 -28.66
CA ILE A 61 1.33 -17.03 -28.04
C ILE A 61 1.32 -16.59 -26.57
N GLN A 62 1.12 -17.54 -25.66
CA GLN A 62 1.14 -17.33 -24.22
C GLN A 62 2.56 -16.96 -23.75
N LYS A 63 2.76 -15.70 -23.36
CA LYS A 63 4.05 -15.20 -22.82
C LYS A 63 4.17 -15.61 -21.36
N VAL A 64 5.29 -16.24 -21.00
CA VAL A 64 5.59 -16.66 -19.62
C VAL A 64 6.57 -15.67 -18.99
N PRO A 65 6.23 -15.07 -17.82
CA PRO A 65 7.17 -14.25 -17.07
C PRO A 65 8.41 -15.05 -16.63
N PHE A 66 9.56 -14.37 -16.56
CA PHE A 66 10.81 -15.01 -16.14
C PHE A 66 10.69 -15.54 -14.70
N GLY A 67 11.08 -16.81 -14.47
CA GLY A 67 11.03 -17.45 -13.15
C GLY A 67 9.73 -18.19 -12.79
N VAL A 68 8.70 -18.20 -13.66
CA VAL A 68 7.47 -18.97 -13.44
C VAL A 68 7.47 -20.25 -14.26
N ASP A 69 7.29 -21.40 -13.60
CA ASP A 69 7.22 -22.69 -14.29
C ASP A 69 6.02 -22.72 -15.25
N PRO A 70 6.22 -22.96 -16.55
CA PRO A 70 5.16 -22.93 -17.56
C PRO A 70 3.98 -23.86 -17.26
N LYS A 71 4.23 -24.94 -16.50
CA LYS A 71 3.22 -25.93 -16.11
C LYS A 71 2.32 -25.45 -14.96
N THR A 72 2.64 -24.33 -14.32
CA THR A 72 1.76 -23.66 -13.34
C THR A 72 0.75 -22.73 -13.99
N LEU A 73 0.81 -22.55 -15.31
CA LEU A 73 -0.13 -21.72 -16.06
C LEU A 73 -1.07 -22.60 -16.87
N LEU A 74 -2.37 -22.28 -16.84
CA LEU A 74 -3.37 -22.95 -17.67
C LEU A 74 -3.08 -22.69 -19.16
N CYS A 75 -3.10 -23.74 -19.96
CA CYS A 75 -2.91 -23.70 -21.41
C CYS A 75 -4.06 -22.94 -22.08
N GLU A 76 -3.77 -21.84 -22.78
CA GLU A 76 -4.78 -21.08 -23.52
C GLU A 76 -5.43 -21.90 -24.65
N PHE A 77 -4.67 -22.77 -25.31
CA PHE A 77 -5.19 -23.66 -26.35
C PHE A 77 -6.09 -24.75 -25.78
N PHE A 78 -5.81 -25.24 -24.58
CA PHE A 78 -6.67 -26.20 -23.89
C PHE A 78 -7.97 -25.53 -23.46
N LYS A 79 -7.88 -24.31 -22.93
CA LYS A 79 -9.05 -23.48 -22.63
C LYS A 79 -9.91 -23.19 -23.87
N ALA A 80 -9.29 -23.06 -25.04
CA ALA A 80 -9.97 -22.89 -26.32
C ALA A 80 -10.41 -24.22 -26.97
N GLY A 81 -10.12 -25.37 -26.36
CA GLY A 81 -10.48 -26.70 -26.88
C GLY A 81 -9.64 -27.19 -28.07
N ASN A 82 -8.56 -26.50 -28.43
CA ASN A 82 -7.77 -26.76 -29.64
C ASN A 82 -6.29 -27.08 -29.33
N CYS A 83 -6.02 -27.74 -28.20
CA CYS A 83 -4.65 -28.11 -27.82
C CYS A 83 -4.28 -29.51 -28.34
N GLU A 84 -3.46 -29.54 -29.39
CA GLU A 84 -2.96 -30.79 -30.01
C GLU A 84 -1.91 -31.51 -29.14
N LYS A 85 -1.31 -30.82 -28.16
CA LYS A 85 -0.18 -31.32 -27.37
C LYS A 85 -0.59 -32.27 -26.23
N GLY A 86 -1.89 -32.36 -25.92
CA GLY A 86 -2.42 -33.27 -24.89
C GLY A 86 -1.64 -33.22 -23.57
N ALA A 87 -1.32 -34.37 -22.99
CA ALA A 87 -0.58 -34.48 -21.73
C ALA A 87 0.89 -34.01 -21.81
N LYS A 88 1.45 -33.84 -23.01
CA LYS A 88 2.82 -33.34 -23.23
C LYS A 88 2.86 -31.82 -23.39
N CYS A 89 1.74 -31.13 -23.17
CA CYS A 89 1.70 -29.68 -23.23
C CYS A 89 2.64 -29.06 -22.18
N LYS A 90 3.33 -27.99 -22.57
CA LYS A 90 4.21 -27.20 -21.69
C LYS A 90 3.41 -26.48 -20.59
N PHE A 91 2.12 -26.26 -20.83
CA PHE A 91 1.17 -25.57 -19.95
C PHE A 91 0.19 -26.58 -19.32
N SER A 92 -0.38 -26.25 -18.15
CA SER A 92 -1.32 -27.12 -17.46
C SER A 92 -2.64 -27.28 -18.21
N HIS A 93 -3.22 -28.47 -18.16
CA HIS A 93 -4.58 -28.78 -18.62
C HIS A 93 -5.56 -28.97 -17.44
N ASP A 94 -5.18 -28.58 -16.22
CA ASP A 94 -6.07 -28.59 -15.07
C ASP A 94 -6.91 -27.29 -15.05
N PRO A 95 -8.24 -27.35 -15.23
CA PRO A 95 -9.11 -26.17 -15.19
C PRO A 95 -9.01 -25.34 -13.90
N ASN A 96 -8.56 -25.95 -12.80
CA ASN A 96 -8.47 -25.28 -11.50
C ASN A 96 -7.25 -24.34 -11.40
N VAL A 97 -6.19 -24.60 -12.17
CA VAL A 97 -4.99 -23.75 -12.21
C VAL A 97 -5.28 -22.36 -12.82
N GLY A 98 -6.35 -22.23 -13.60
CA GLY A 98 -6.77 -20.96 -14.22
C GLY A 98 -7.93 -20.25 -13.52
N ARG A 99 -8.47 -20.77 -12.41
CA ARG A 99 -9.47 -20.04 -11.63
C ARG A 99 -8.77 -18.89 -10.92
N LYS A 100 -8.87 -17.69 -11.48
CA LYS A 100 -8.69 -16.46 -10.72
C LYS A 100 -9.86 -16.38 -9.73
N VAL A 101 -9.71 -17.03 -8.59
CA VAL A 101 -10.66 -16.90 -7.48
C VAL A 101 -10.60 -15.44 -7.05
N GLU A 102 -11.75 -14.75 -7.07
CA GLU A 102 -11.83 -13.37 -6.61
C GLU A 102 -11.32 -13.34 -5.16
N LYS A 103 -10.34 -12.46 -4.90
CA LYS A 103 -9.81 -12.30 -3.55
C LYS A 103 -10.95 -11.76 -2.69
N ARG A 104 -11.33 -12.52 -1.66
CA ARG A 104 -12.35 -12.09 -0.69
C ARG A 104 -12.01 -10.70 -0.18
N ASN A 105 -12.96 -9.77 -0.27
CA ASN A 105 -12.77 -8.40 0.19
C ASN A 105 -12.58 -8.41 1.71
N VAL A 106 -11.45 -7.85 2.16
CA VAL A 106 -11.02 -7.83 3.56
C VAL A 106 -11.93 -6.96 4.45
N TYR A 107 -12.71 -6.08 3.84
CA TYR A 107 -13.59 -5.13 4.52
C TYR A 107 -15.06 -5.58 4.54
N GLU A 108 -15.41 -6.64 3.80
CA GLU A 108 -16.78 -7.14 3.71
C GLU A 108 -16.92 -8.46 4.50
N ASP A 109 -17.73 -8.45 5.56
CA ASP A 109 -18.07 -9.67 6.29
C ASP A 109 -19.16 -10.40 5.48
N GLY A 110 -18.88 -11.64 5.06
CA GLY A 110 -19.85 -12.48 4.32
C GLY A 110 -21.13 -12.81 5.13
N ARG A 111 -21.20 -12.42 6.41
CA ARG A 111 -22.42 -12.45 7.22
C ARG A 111 -23.39 -11.30 6.92
N GLU A 112 -22.93 -10.17 6.37
CA GLU A 112 -23.81 -9.04 6.05
C GLU A 112 -24.71 -9.30 4.84
N GLU A 113 -24.23 -10.06 3.85
CA GLU A 113 -25.10 -10.55 2.76
C GLU A 113 -26.27 -11.40 3.29
N LYS A 114 -26.06 -12.15 4.39
CA LYS A 114 -27.11 -12.94 5.04
C LYS A 114 -28.09 -12.09 5.86
N LEU A 115 -27.72 -10.86 6.24
CA LEU A 115 -28.63 -9.90 6.90
C LEU A 115 -29.53 -9.16 5.90
N ASN A 116 -29.07 -8.99 4.66
CA ASN A 116 -29.87 -8.44 3.57
C ASN A 116 -30.91 -9.43 2.98
N ASP A 117 -30.90 -10.68 3.46
CA ASP A 117 -31.90 -11.72 3.17
C ASP A 117 -33.15 -11.52 4.06
N THR A 118 -33.93 -10.49 3.74
CA THR A 118 -35.14 -10.08 4.46
C THR A 118 -36.28 -11.12 4.28
N MET A 119 -37.07 -11.37 5.34
CA MET A 119 -38.18 -12.37 5.38
C MET A 119 -39.17 -12.26 4.21
N ASP A 120 -39.30 -11.08 3.61
CA ASP A 120 -40.18 -10.80 2.48
C ASP A 120 -39.79 -11.54 1.19
N LYS A 121 -38.56 -12.08 1.11
CA LYS A 121 -38.03 -12.81 -0.06
C LYS A 121 -38.04 -14.34 0.14
N TRP A 122 -38.62 -14.84 1.23
CA TRP A 122 -38.52 -16.25 1.59
C TRP A 122 -39.81 -17.00 1.24
N ASP A 123 -39.66 -18.13 0.55
CA ASP A 123 -40.77 -19.05 0.29
C ASP A 123 -41.27 -19.71 1.59
N GLU A 124 -42.54 -20.09 1.63
CA GLU A 124 -43.25 -20.73 2.76
C GLU A 124 -42.49 -21.92 3.37
N GLU A 125 -41.79 -22.70 2.56
CA GLU A 125 -40.97 -23.85 2.98
C GLU A 125 -39.68 -23.43 3.72
N LYS A 126 -39.05 -22.35 3.26
CA LYS A 126 -37.90 -21.70 3.92
C LYS A 126 -38.35 -21.06 5.24
N LEU A 127 -39.55 -20.49 5.30
CA LEU A 127 -40.14 -19.96 6.54
C LEU A 127 -40.33 -21.06 7.60
N ARG A 128 -40.90 -22.20 7.20
CA ARG A 128 -41.16 -23.34 8.12
C ARG A 128 -39.87 -23.95 8.67
N SER A 129 -38.83 -24.10 7.85
CA SER A 129 -37.52 -24.60 8.29
C SER A 129 -36.82 -23.65 9.28
N VAL A 130 -37.02 -22.34 9.13
CA VAL A 130 -36.44 -21.35 10.06
C VAL A 130 -37.21 -21.29 11.37
N VAL A 131 -38.54 -21.43 11.35
CA VAL A 131 -39.34 -21.53 12.58
C VAL A 131 -38.99 -22.79 13.39
N LEU A 132 -38.76 -23.94 12.72
CA LEU A 132 -38.29 -25.17 13.40
C LEU A 132 -36.89 -25.02 14.02
N SER A 133 -36.02 -24.18 13.44
CA SER A 133 -34.65 -23.99 13.90
C SER A 133 -34.46 -22.82 14.90
N LYS A 134 -35.50 -22.01 15.14
CA LYS A 134 -35.49 -20.82 16.04
C LYS A 134 -35.66 -21.13 17.53
N HIS A 135 -35.73 -22.39 17.95
CA HIS A 135 -35.83 -22.75 19.38
C HIS A 135 -34.50 -22.66 20.17
N GLY A 136 -33.44 -22.06 19.61
CA GLY A 136 -32.20 -21.76 20.31
C GLY A 136 -31.92 -20.26 20.32
N ASN A 137 -31.68 -19.68 21.50
CA ASN A 137 -31.28 -18.27 21.66
C ASN A 137 -30.12 -17.93 20.68
N PRO A 138 -30.29 -16.99 19.73
CA PRO A 138 -29.25 -16.65 18.78
C PRO A 138 -28.08 -16.03 19.52
N LYS A 139 -26.92 -16.70 19.49
CA LYS A 139 -25.67 -16.16 20.05
C LYS A 139 -25.32 -14.88 19.31
N THR A 140 -25.38 -13.75 20.00
CA THR A 140 -25.09 -12.42 19.47
C THR A 140 -23.63 -12.35 19.03
N THR A 141 -23.37 -12.00 17.77
CA THR A 141 -22.03 -11.69 17.28
C THR A 141 -21.59 -10.34 17.86
N THR A 142 -20.38 -10.26 18.37
CA THR A 142 -19.77 -9.01 18.88
C THR A 142 -19.14 -8.23 17.74
N ASP A 143 -19.17 -6.89 17.79
CA ASP A 143 -18.55 -6.00 16.80
C ASP A 143 -17.00 -5.94 16.89
N ILE A 144 -16.44 -6.64 17.87
CA ILE A 144 -15.00 -6.73 18.08
C ILE A 144 -14.39 -7.62 17.01
N VAL A 145 -13.30 -7.15 16.38
CA VAL A 145 -12.56 -7.89 15.35
C VAL A 145 -11.85 -9.10 15.96
N CYS A 146 -11.88 -10.24 15.27
CA CYS A 146 -11.21 -11.44 15.74
C CYS A 146 -9.68 -11.28 15.72
N LYS A 147 -9.01 -11.69 16.80
CA LYS A 147 -7.54 -11.62 16.90
C LYS A 147 -6.84 -12.47 15.83
N TYR A 148 -7.31 -13.70 15.62
CA TYR A 148 -6.78 -14.60 14.59
C TYR A 148 -6.99 -14.08 13.17
N PHE A 149 -8.03 -13.27 12.96
CA PHE A 149 -8.26 -12.61 11.67
C PHE A 149 -7.22 -11.52 11.42
N ILE A 150 -6.90 -10.69 12.42
CA ILE A 150 -5.83 -9.69 12.30
C ILE A 150 -4.49 -10.39 12.00
N GLU A 151 -4.17 -11.46 12.71
CA GLU A 151 -2.95 -12.26 12.50
C GLU A 151 -2.90 -12.91 11.11
N ALA A 152 -4.02 -13.44 10.61
CA ALA A 152 -4.10 -14.04 9.28
C ALA A 152 -3.89 -13.02 8.16
N ILE A 153 -4.29 -11.78 8.36
CA ILE A 153 -4.11 -10.71 7.37
C ILE A 153 -2.68 -10.15 7.47
N GLU A 154 -2.13 -10.02 8.67
CA GLU A 154 -0.72 -9.65 8.86
C GLU A 154 0.22 -10.70 8.24
N THR A 155 -0.11 -11.98 8.34
CA THR A 155 0.62 -13.09 7.71
C THR A 155 0.23 -13.35 6.25
N GLN A 156 -0.70 -12.57 5.68
CA GLN A 156 -1.22 -12.72 4.31
C GLN A 156 -1.85 -14.10 4.01
N GLN A 157 -2.20 -14.87 5.04
CA GLN A 157 -2.84 -16.18 4.91
C GLN A 157 -4.38 -16.10 4.85
N PHE A 158 -4.95 -14.91 5.00
CA PHE A 158 -6.37 -14.68 4.83
C PHE A 158 -6.79 -14.87 3.37
N GLY A 159 -7.60 -15.90 3.09
CA GLY A 159 -8.01 -16.27 1.74
C GLY A 159 -9.21 -17.22 1.71
N TRP A 160 -9.48 -17.77 0.53
CA TRP A 160 -10.65 -18.63 0.27
C TRP A 160 -10.75 -19.86 1.17
N PHE A 161 -9.61 -20.40 1.62
CA PHE A 161 -9.54 -21.58 2.48
C PHE A 161 -9.20 -21.25 3.95
N TRP A 162 -9.21 -19.97 4.33
CA TRP A 162 -8.89 -19.60 5.70
C TRP A 162 -10.12 -19.73 6.59
N GLU A 163 -10.06 -20.67 7.54
CA GLU A 163 -11.06 -20.84 8.58
C GLU A 163 -10.52 -20.33 9.91
N CYS A 164 -11.33 -19.52 10.60
CA CYS A 164 -10.93 -19.01 11.90
C CYS A 164 -10.81 -20.16 12.92
N PRO A 165 -9.69 -20.29 13.63
CA PRO A 165 -9.51 -21.30 14.67
C PRO A 165 -10.56 -21.22 15.81
N ASN A 166 -11.16 -20.04 16.00
CA ASN A 166 -12.19 -19.78 17.00
C ASN A 166 -13.62 -20.14 16.51
N GLY A 167 -13.74 -21.12 15.61
CA GLY A 167 -15.04 -21.68 15.18
C GLY A 167 -15.48 -21.34 13.76
N GLY A 168 -14.56 -21.02 12.84
CA GLY A 168 -14.84 -20.77 11.43
C GLY A 168 -15.90 -19.69 11.24
N ASP A 169 -17.01 -20.02 10.58
CA ASP A 169 -18.15 -19.13 10.38
C ASP A 169 -18.97 -18.82 11.63
N LYS A 170 -18.76 -19.57 12.73
CA LYS A 170 -19.47 -19.41 14.02
C LYS A 170 -18.67 -18.60 15.04
N CYS A 171 -17.54 -18.02 14.64
CA CYS A 171 -16.75 -17.15 15.51
C CYS A 171 -17.60 -15.99 16.04
N PHE A 172 -17.56 -15.76 17.35
CA PHE A 172 -18.27 -14.67 18.02
C PHE A 172 -17.78 -13.27 17.64
N TYR A 173 -16.58 -13.19 17.05
CA TYR A 173 -15.91 -11.95 16.66
C TYR A 173 -16.05 -11.69 15.16
N ARG A 174 -15.86 -10.43 14.74
CA ARG A 174 -15.93 -10.03 13.32
C ARG A 174 -14.71 -10.45 12.52
N HIS A 175 -14.92 -10.99 11.32
CA HIS A 175 -13.88 -11.35 10.34
C HIS A 175 -13.85 -10.34 9.18
N ALA A 176 -13.94 -9.06 9.54
CA ALA A 176 -13.79 -7.94 8.64
C ALA A 176 -13.09 -6.81 9.40
N LEU A 177 -12.20 -6.09 8.73
CA LEU A 177 -11.57 -4.92 9.31
C LEU A 177 -12.57 -3.76 9.36
N PRO A 178 -12.64 -3.00 10.47
CA PRO A 178 -13.43 -1.79 10.54
C PRO A 178 -13.03 -0.82 9.42
N PRO A 179 -14.00 -0.09 8.84
CA PRO A 179 -13.70 0.87 7.79
C PRO A 179 -12.68 1.90 8.30
N GLY A 180 -11.55 2.03 7.59
CA GLY A 180 -10.46 2.94 7.95
C GLY A 180 -9.32 2.34 8.79
N PHE A 181 -9.39 1.07 9.19
CA PHE A 181 -8.26 0.43 9.86
C PHE A 181 -7.15 0.07 8.86
N VAL A 182 -6.02 0.78 8.95
CA VAL A 182 -4.81 0.48 8.15
C VAL A 182 -3.88 -0.43 8.94
N LEU A 183 -3.43 -1.52 8.31
CA LEU A 183 -2.51 -2.48 8.91
C LEU A 183 -1.18 -1.83 9.30
N LYS A 184 -0.54 -2.36 10.36
CA LYS A 184 0.76 -1.87 10.84
C LYS A 184 1.84 -1.89 9.74
N SER A 185 1.87 -2.95 8.93
CA SER A 185 2.78 -3.08 7.79
C SER A 185 2.54 -2.00 6.72
N GLN A 186 1.29 -1.67 6.43
CA GLN A 186 0.92 -0.62 5.48
C GLN A 186 1.22 0.78 6.02
N LYS A 187 0.96 1.05 7.31
CA LYS A 187 1.34 2.32 7.95
C LYS A 187 2.85 2.55 7.91
N LYS A 188 3.64 1.51 8.17
CA LYS A 188 5.11 1.58 8.06
C LYS A 188 5.54 1.87 6.61
N ALA A 189 4.98 1.16 5.64
CA ALA A 189 5.27 1.41 4.23
C ALA A 189 4.88 2.83 3.78
N MET A 190 3.75 3.37 4.23
CA MET A 190 3.36 4.75 3.95
C MET A 190 4.29 5.76 4.62
N ALA A 191 4.73 5.51 5.85
CA ALA A 191 5.68 6.37 6.55
C ALA A 191 7.06 6.36 5.89
N ASP A 192 7.54 5.20 5.44
CA ASP A 192 8.81 5.05 4.74
C ASP A 192 8.75 5.70 3.35
N ALA A 193 7.62 5.58 2.65
CA ALA A 193 7.39 6.30 1.39
C ALA A 193 7.31 7.82 1.59
N ALA A 194 6.70 8.29 2.69
CA ALA A 194 6.66 9.72 3.02
C ALA A 194 8.06 10.28 3.28
N LYS A 195 8.92 9.53 4.00
CA LYS A 195 10.33 9.89 4.22
C LYS A 195 11.14 9.86 2.93
N ALA A 196 10.88 8.91 2.03
CA ALA A 196 11.55 8.84 0.74
C ALA A 196 11.14 9.99 -0.21
N ASN A 197 9.95 10.55 -0.03
CA ASN A 197 9.46 11.72 -0.78
C ASN A 197 9.87 13.06 -0.14
N GLU A 198 10.49 13.04 1.05
CA GLU A 198 11.14 14.22 1.61
C GLU A 198 12.36 14.50 0.73
N ILE A 199 12.25 15.57 -0.07
CA ILE A 199 13.28 16.03 -0.99
C ILE A 199 14.58 16.16 -0.20
N THR A 200 15.66 15.54 -0.69
CA THR A 200 16.94 15.63 -0.01
C THR A 200 17.39 17.08 0.05
N LEU A 201 18.20 17.42 1.05
CA LEU A 201 18.65 18.80 1.25
C LEU A 201 19.36 19.33 0.00
N GLU A 202 20.04 18.45 -0.73
CA GLU A 202 20.72 18.72 -1.99
C GLU A 202 19.74 19.10 -3.11
N ASP A 203 18.69 18.30 -3.33
CA ASP A 203 17.67 18.57 -4.35
C ASP A 203 16.91 19.87 -4.04
N PHE A 204 16.64 20.15 -2.76
CA PHE A 204 16.07 21.42 -2.35
C PHE A 204 17.00 22.60 -2.69
N LEU A 205 18.30 22.49 -2.38
CA LEU A 205 19.29 23.52 -2.70
C LEU A 205 19.45 23.74 -4.21
N GLU A 206 19.40 22.68 -5.02
CA GLU A 206 19.47 22.78 -6.48
C GLU A 206 18.24 23.49 -7.05
N THR A 207 17.04 23.15 -6.60
CA THR A 207 15.82 23.84 -7.04
C THR A 207 15.83 25.32 -6.67
N GLU A 208 16.24 25.68 -5.46
CA GLU A 208 16.34 27.07 -5.01
C GLU A 208 17.45 27.84 -5.75
N ARG A 209 18.59 27.20 -6.04
CA ARG A 209 19.66 27.81 -6.84
C ARG A 209 19.19 28.13 -8.26
N HIS A 210 18.37 27.27 -8.87
CA HIS A 210 17.79 27.55 -10.18
C HIS A 210 16.72 28.67 -10.16
N LYS A 211 16.04 28.86 -9.03
CA LYS A 211 15.08 29.96 -8.83
C LYS A 211 15.76 31.31 -8.61
N LEU A 212 16.99 31.33 -8.09
CA LEU A 212 17.75 32.57 -7.94
C LEU A 212 18.11 33.15 -9.32
N GLY A 213 17.61 34.36 -9.59
CA GLY A 213 17.88 35.09 -10.84
C GLY A 213 19.30 35.64 -10.94
N LYS A 214 19.61 36.31 -12.07
CA LYS A 214 20.96 36.81 -12.41
C LYS A 214 21.45 38.01 -11.57
N ASN A 215 20.60 38.60 -10.74
CA ASN A 215 20.93 39.78 -9.91
C ASN A 215 21.37 39.35 -8.51
N LEU A 216 22.57 38.77 -8.41
CA LEU A 216 23.14 38.31 -7.14
C LEU A 216 24.08 39.39 -6.57
N THR A 217 23.94 39.69 -5.28
CA THR A 217 24.89 40.56 -4.57
C THR A 217 26.17 39.78 -4.26
N PRO A 218 27.35 40.25 -4.67
CA PRO A 218 28.60 39.57 -4.33
C PRO A 218 28.82 39.59 -2.80
N VAL A 219 29.33 38.49 -2.27
CA VAL A 219 29.68 38.35 -0.86
C VAL A 219 31.03 39.03 -0.64
N THR A 220 31.00 40.32 -0.31
CA THR A 220 32.15 41.11 0.13
C THR A 220 32.08 41.24 1.66
N PRO A 221 33.19 41.53 2.37
CA PRO A 221 33.16 41.70 3.82
C PRO A 221 32.14 42.77 4.27
N GLU A 222 31.95 43.82 3.48
CA GLU A 222 30.96 44.87 3.76
C GLU A 222 29.51 44.38 3.60
N SER A 223 29.21 43.60 2.55
CA SER A 223 27.86 43.06 2.33
C SER A 223 27.54 41.96 3.36
N PHE A 224 28.53 41.15 3.74
CA PHE A 224 28.40 40.15 4.80
C PHE A 224 28.19 40.78 6.18
N ALA A 225 28.89 41.86 6.51
CA ALA A 225 28.69 42.58 7.77
C ALA A 225 27.26 43.17 7.87
N LYS A 226 26.74 43.73 6.77
CA LYS A 226 25.34 44.18 6.68
C LYS A 226 24.36 43.01 6.86
N TRP A 227 24.57 41.91 6.14
CA TRP A 227 23.75 40.70 6.26
C TRP A 227 23.76 40.10 7.68
N LYS A 228 24.93 40.03 8.31
CA LYS A 228 25.11 39.48 9.67
C LYS A 228 24.36 40.33 10.70
N LYS A 229 24.43 41.66 10.58
CA LYS A 229 23.63 42.58 11.41
C LYS A 229 22.14 42.34 11.18
N THR A 230 21.66 42.34 9.93
CA THR A 230 20.24 42.07 9.63
C THR A 230 19.76 40.72 10.15
N ARG A 231 20.60 39.67 10.10
CA ARG A 231 20.26 38.34 10.63
C ARG A 231 20.22 38.30 12.16
N LEU A 232 21.18 38.95 12.82
CA LEU A 232 21.21 39.05 14.27
C LEU A 232 20.03 39.88 14.78
N ASP A 233 19.73 41.01 14.13
CA ASP A 233 18.58 41.86 14.46
C ASP A 233 17.25 41.14 14.23
N LYS A 234 17.15 40.35 13.15
CA LYS A 234 15.97 39.52 12.90
C LYS A 234 15.80 38.42 13.96
N LYS A 235 16.90 37.74 14.31
CA LYS A 235 16.88 36.69 15.34
C LYS A 235 16.52 37.26 16.71
N SER A 236 17.12 38.39 17.11
CA SER A 236 16.80 39.03 18.38
C SER A 236 15.36 39.55 18.39
N ALA A 237 14.85 40.10 17.29
CA ALA A 237 13.45 40.52 17.18
C ALA A 237 12.48 39.33 17.27
N GLU A 238 12.79 38.18 16.66
CA GLU A 238 12.00 36.93 16.77
C GLU A 238 12.02 36.38 18.20
N GLU A 239 13.19 36.37 18.86
CA GLU A 239 13.33 35.95 20.25
C GLU A 239 12.60 36.90 21.21
N GLU A 240 12.68 38.22 21.01
CA GLU A 240 11.92 39.18 21.78
C GLU A 240 10.41 39.05 21.54
N ALA A 241 9.98 38.81 20.30
CA ALA A 241 8.57 38.57 19.99
C ALA A 241 8.07 37.27 20.65
N ALA A 242 8.87 36.21 20.63
CA ALA A 242 8.58 34.96 21.32
C ALA A 242 8.54 35.15 22.84
N LYS A 243 9.49 35.88 23.42
CA LYS A 243 9.49 36.24 24.85
C LYS A 243 8.26 37.08 25.20
N LYS A 244 7.92 38.10 24.41
CA LYS A 244 6.72 38.93 24.62
C LYS A 244 5.43 38.09 24.52
N ALA A 245 5.33 37.20 23.53
CA ALA A 245 4.19 36.28 23.41
C ALA A 245 4.08 35.35 24.64
N LYS A 246 5.20 34.79 25.10
CA LYS A 246 5.26 34.00 26.35
C LYS A 246 4.86 34.85 27.56
N THR A 247 5.35 36.07 27.71
CA THR A 247 4.99 36.96 28.83
C THR A 247 3.50 37.29 28.86
N VAL A 248 2.87 37.50 27.71
CA VAL A 248 1.41 37.74 27.62
C VAL A 248 0.62 36.47 27.97
N GLN A 249 1.08 35.30 27.54
CA GLN A 249 0.47 34.02 27.90
C GLN A 249 0.59 33.72 29.40
N ALA A 250 1.74 34.01 30.00
CA ALA A 250 1.96 33.90 31.45
C ALA A 250 1.11 34.89 32.25
N ALA A 251 1.04 36.16 31.82
CA ALA A 251 0.18 37.18 32.45
C ALA A 251 -1.32 36.83 32.36
N ALA A 252 -1.72 36.09 31.31
CA ALA A 252 -3.07 35.57 31.17
C ALA A 252 -3.34 34.28 31.99
N GLY A 253 -2.42 33.87 32.87
CA GLY A 253 -2.57 32.70 33.73
C GLY A 253 -2.47 31.34 33.00
N LYS A 254 -2.02 31.33 31.74
CA LYS A 254 -1.80 30.11 30.95
C LYS A 254 -0.33 29.72 30.99
N SER A 255 0.07 29.04 32.06
CA SER A 255 1.40 28.41 32.19
C SER A 255 1.51 27.06 31.46
N SER A 256 0.38 26.50 31.03
CA SER A 256 0.30 25.23 30.29
C SER A 256 0.93 25.35 28.89
N GLY A 257 2.22 25.05 28.79
CA GLY A 257 2.99 25.06 27.53
C GLY A 257 4.38 25.66 27.63
N MET A 258 4.77 26.24 28.78
CA MET A 258 6.15 26.66 29.03
C MET A 258 6.99 25.48 29.50
N SER A 259 8.25 25.39 29.03
CA SER A 259 9.22 24.45 29.59
C SER A 259 9.50 24.78 31.06
N GLY A 260 9.81 23.79 31.90
CA GLY A 260 10.19 24.04 33.30
C GLY A 260 11.35 25.05 33.43
N ARG A 261 12.30 25.04 32.48
CA ARG A 261 13.39 26.04 32.42
C ARG A 261 12.89 27.44 32.06
N ASP A 262 11.89 27.56 31.18
CA ASP A 262 11.27 28.84 30.85
C ASP A 262 10.50 29.40 32.06
N LEU A 263 9.89 28.54 32.86
CA LEU A 263 9.13 28.94 34.05
C LEU A 263 10.06 29.47 35.17
N PHE A 264 11.19 28.79 35.42
CA PHE A 264 12.21 29.21 36.38
C PHE A 264 12.92 30.53 35.98
N THR A 265 13.15 30.75 34.69
CA THR A 265 13.81 31.98 34.20
C THR A 265 12.87 33.17 34.09
N TYR A 266 11.55 32.92 34.02
CA TYR A 266 10.53 33.96 33.91
C TYR A 266 10.18 34.61 35.26
N ASN A 267 10.02 33.80 36.32
CA ASN A 267 9.89 34.32 37.67
C ASN A 267 10.51 33.38 38.71
N PRO A 268 11.79 33.59 39.09
CA PRO A 268 12.47 32.78 40.11
C PRO A 268 11.79 32.79 41.48
N GLU A 269 11.07 33.87 41.81
CA GLU A 269 10.37 34.00 43.10
C GLU A 269 9.14 33.10 43.21
N TRP A 270 8.63 32.54 42.11
CA TRP A 270 7.55 31.54 42.17
C TRP A 270 8.02 30.17 42.68
N PHE A 271 9.34 29.95 42.73
CA PHE A 271 9.96 28.71 43.18
C PHE A 271 10.86 28.91 44.40
N ALA A 272 10.89 30.12 44.96
CA ALA A 272 11.45 30.34 46.27
C ALA A 272 10.38 29.93 47.29
N GLU A 273 10.33 28.64 47.62
CA GLU A 273 9.59 28.18 48.79
C GLU A 273 10.26 28.72 50.06
N GLU A 274 9.46 29.12 51.04
CA GLU A 274 9.90 29.51 52.37
C GLU A 274 10.35 28.21 53.06
N ASP A 275 11.67 28.07 53.26
CA ASP A 275 12.35 26.92 53.90
C ASP A 275 11.52 26.38 55.07
N ASP A 276 10.89 25.21 54.89
CA ASP A 276 10.50 24.35 56.01
C ASP A 276 11.65 23.34 56.15
N ASP A 277 12.49 23.61 57.14
CA ASP A 277 13.83 23.09 57.45
C ASP A 277 13.90 21.58 57.82
N ASP A 278 13.02 20.72 57.26
CA ASP A 278 12.79 19.35 57.78
C ASP A 278 12.58 18.25 56.72
N ASP A 279 13.11 18.41 55.48
CA ASP A 279 13.19 17.30 54.52
C ASP A 279 14.64 17.11 54.02
N ASP A 280 15.14 15.87 54.15
CA ASP A 280 16.50 15.46 53.75
C ASP A 280 16.81 15.81 52.28
N ASP A 281 17.47 16.96 52.06
CA ASP A 281 17.85 17.46 50.74
C ASP A 281 18.77 16.45 50.03
N TRP A 282 18.26 15.82 48.98
CA TRP A 282 19.01 14.84 48.19
C TRP A 282 20.09 15.60 47.41
N ASP A 283 21.35 15.47 47.81
CA ASP A 283 22.48 16.13 47.16
C ASP A 283 22.70 15.60 45.71
N ILE A 284 22.02 16.26 44.78
CA ILE A 284 22.02 15.95 43.34
C ILE A 284 23.44 16.06 42.76
N ASP A 285 24.30 16.93 43.30
CA ASP A 285 25.68 17.10 42.81
C ASP A 285 26.53 15.88 43.12
N MET A 286 26.40 15.35 44.35
CA MET A 286 27.06 14.10 44.73
C MET A 286 26.62 12.94 43.84
N PHE A 287 25.31 12.78 43.63
CA PHE A 287 24.77 11.71 42.80
C PHE A 287 25.19 11.82 41.33
N ARG A 288 25.23 13.04 40.78
CA ARG A 288 25.70 13.28 39.42
C ARG A 288 27.17 12.91 39.27
N ARG A 289 28.01 13.31 40.22
CA ARG A 289 29.44 12.98 40.23
C ARG A 289 29.68 11.47 40.35
N GLU A 290 28.89 10.79 41.18
CA GLU A 290 28.94 9.33 41.33
C GLU A 290 28.53 8.61 40.03
N LYS A 291 27.48 9.08 39.36
CA LYS A 291 27.04 8.54 38.07
C LYS A 291 28.04 8.77 36.94
N GLU A 292 28.60 9.98 36.84
CA GLU A 292 29.64 10.29 35.84
C GLU A 292 30.89 9.41 36.06
N ALA A 293 31.25 9.13 37.32
CA ALA A 293 32.35 8.22 37.65
C ALA A 293 32.03 6.75 37.31
N GLU A 294 30.79 6.29 37.56
CA GLU A 294 30.35 4.94 37.20
C GLU A 294 30.33 4.73 35.67
N GLU A 295 29.82 5.71 34.91
CA GLU A 295 29.83 5.68 33.44
C GLU A 295 31.25 5.69 32.89
N LEU A 296 32.15 6.51 33.45
CA LEU A 296 33.54 6.56 33.04
C LEU A 296 34.25 5.23 33.34
N ALA A 297 34.04 4.63 34.51
CA ALA A 297 34.59 3.32 34.85
C ALA A 297 34.04 2.20 33.93
N ALA A 298 32.75 2.27 33.56
CA ALA A 298 32.15 1.32 32.63
C ALA A 298 32.71 1.48 31.21
N GLU A 299 32.94 2.72 30.77
CA GLU A 299 33.55 3.04 29.48
C GLU A 299 35.02 2.60 29.44
N GLU A 300 35.78 2.86 30.50
CA GLU A 300 37.16 2.37 30.66
C GLU A 300 37.23 0.83 30.64
N ALA A 301 36.32 0.16 31.35
CA ALA A 301 36.21 -1.29 31.31
C ALA A 301 35.86 -1.80 29.91
N ARG A 302 35.01 -1.07 29.16
CA ARG A 302 34.68 -1.38 27.77
C ARG A 302 35.88 -1.18 26.85
N ILE A 303 36.64 -0.10 27.02
CA ILE A 303 37.86 0.20 26.24
C ILE A 303 38.94 -0.86 26.52
N ALA A 304 39.14 -1.22 27.79
CA ALA A 304 40.04 -2.29 28.21
C ALA A 304 39.61 -3.65 27.64
N ALA A 305 38.31 -3.96 27.64
CA ALA A 305 37.77 -5.19 27.05
C ALA A 305 37.89 -5.22 25.51
N LEU A 306 37.90 -4.06 24.86
CA LEU A 306 38.13 -3.93 23.42
C LEU A 306 39.62 -3.97 23.05
N GLY A 307 40.53 -4.05 24.03
CA GLY A 307 41.96 -4.26 23.79
C GLY A 307 42.61 -3.16 22.96
N LEU A 308 42.18 -1.89 23.13
CA LEU A 308 42.78 -0.73 22.46
C LEU A 308 44.11 -0.28 23.13
N ASP A 309 44.84 -1.20 23.75
CA ASP A 309 46.19 -1.02 24.31
C ASP A 309 47.20 -1.79 23.44
N ASP A 310 47.24 -1.47 22.16
CA ASP A 310 48.37 -1.84 21.29
C ASP A 310 48.61 -0.70 20.30
N GLY A 311 49.62 0.13 20.58
CA GLY A 311 50.18 0.99 19.53
C GLY A 311 50.65 2.40 19.87
N TYR A 312 50.95 2.77 21.13
CA TYR A 312 51.80 3.96 21.35
C TYR A 312 52.94 3.67 22.32
N ARG A 313 54.00 3.04 21.76
CA ARG A 313 55.32 3.01 22.37
C ARG A 313 55.95 4.38 22.16
N GLU A 314 55.93 5.18 23.21
CA GLU A 314 56.68 6.43 23.31
C GLU A 314 58.19 6.07 23.21
N GLU A 315 58.82 6.32 22.06
CA GLU A 315 60.27 6.22 21.93
C GLU A 315 60.90 7.39 22.72
N GLU A 316 61.53 7.06 23.85
CA GLU A 316 62.37 8.02 24.58
C GLU A 316 63.54 8.52 23.72
N PRO A 317 63.96 9.79 23.90
CA PRO A 317 65.01 10.40 23.09
C PRO A 317 66.39 9.82 23.46
N GLY A 318 66.96 9.06 22.52
CA GLY A 318 68.32 8.55 22.61
C GLY A 318 69.38 9.67 22.53
N ASP A 319 70.38 9.54 23.39
CA ASP A 319 71.54 10.40 23.57
C ASP A 319 72.17 10.98 22.29
N ALA A 320 72.45 12.29 22.39
CA ALA A 320 73.25 13.05 21.46
C ALA A 320 74.72 12.60 21.46
N ASN A 321 75.17 11.97 20.38
CA ASN A 321 76.52 12.16 19.84
C ASN A 321 76.61 11.58 18.43
N GLY A 322 76.69 12.47 17.45
CA GLY A 322 76.77 12.11 16.04
C GLY A 322 76.54 13.35 15.18
N GLU A 323 77.60 14.13 15.05
CA GLU A 323 77.72 15.21 14.08
C GLU A 323 77.28 14.71 12.70
N GLU A 324 76.28 15.35 12.08
CA GLU A 324 76.28 15.52 10.63
C GLU A 324 75.29 16.60 10.20
N THR A 325 75.91 17.71 9.79
CA THR A 325 75.30 18.91 9.26
C THR A 325 74.57 18.65 7.94
N TRP A 326 73.27 18.96 7.85
CA TRP A 326 72.61 19.20 6.57
C TRP A 326 71.95 20.58 6.58
N LYS A 327 72.65 21.54 5.99
CA LYS A 327 72.13 22.88 5.72
C LYS A 327 71.00 22.80 4.71
N MET A 328 69.86 23.37 5.08
CA MET A 328 68.74 23.66 4.19
C MET A 328 69.21 24.54 3.03
N SER A 329 68.72 24.16 1.86
CA SER A 329 68.75 24.90 0.61
C SER A 329 68.01 26.24 0.72
N ASP A 330 68.72 27.33 0.47
CA ASP A 330 68.14 28.59 0.02
C ASP A 330 68.49 28.80 -1.47
N SER A 331 67.45 28.75 -2.28
CA SER A 331 67.12 29.58 -3.45
C SER A 331 68.25 30.32 -4.20
N ASN A 332 68.46 29.86 -5.44
CA ASN A 332 68.51 30.58 -6.73
C ASN A 332 68.89 32.08 -6.75
N PRO A 333 69.73 32.52 -7.72
CA PRO A 333 69.20 32.81 -9.07
C PRO A 333 69.73 31.95 -10.22
#